data_AF-A0A936G512-F1
#
_entry.id   AF-A0A936G512-F1
#
_cell.length_a   1.000
_cell.length_b   1.000
_cell.length_c   1.000
_cell.angle_alpha   90.00
_cell.angle_beta   90.00
_cell.angle_gamma   90.00
#
_symmetry.space_group_name_H-M   'P 1'
#
loop_
_entity.id
_entity.type
_entity.pdbx_description
1 polymer ?
#
loop_
_entity_poly.entity_id
_entity_poly.type
_entity_poly.pdbx_seq_one_letter_code
_entity_poly.pdbx_strand_id
1 'polypeptide(L)'
;MPEVSLTDWNQFISDHSNAHLLQMGEWGELKNNFGWKPVRLVLNNEVGAQILFRRLPLGLTLGYMPKPVGSKQWAEGSDQFLARSGFGLQKE
;
A
#
# COMPACT_ATOMS: atom_id res chain seq x y z
N MET A 1 7.25 3.12 16.46
CA MET A 1 6.07 2.42 15.89
C MET A 1 5.92 2.91 14.46
N PRO A 2 5.77 2.03 13.45
CA PRO A 2 5.66 2.44 12.05
C PRO A 2 4.28 3.00 11.70
N GLU A 3 3.28 2.89 12.58
CA GLU A 3 1.96 3.48 12.38
C GLU A 3 2.00 5.00 12.52
N VAL A 4 1.41 5.70 11.55
CA VAL A 4 1.45 7.17 11.45
C VAL A 4 0.04 7.76 11.37
N SER A 5 -0.07 9.05 11.70
CA SER A 5 -1.34 9.78 11.59
C SER A 5 -1.76 10.02 10.14
N LEU A 6 -3.01 10.43 9.91
CA LEU A 6 -3.46 10.86 8.57
C LEU A 6 -2.61 12.03 8.05
N THR A 7 -2.26 12.98 8.92
CA THR A 7 -1.44 14.14 8.54
C THR A 7 -0.05 13.71 8.08
N ASP A 8 0.61 12.85 8.86
CA ASP A 8 1.95 12.34 8.52
C ASP A 8 1.92 11.47 7.26
N TRP A 9 0.84 10.69 7.09
CA TRP A 9 0.62 9.92 5.87
C TRP A 9 0.44 10.81 4.63
N ASN A 10 -0.35 11.87 4.74
CA ASN A 10 -0.55 12.81 3.63
C ASN A 10 0.74 13.54 3.27
N GLN A 11 1.57 13.87 4.28
CA GLN A 11 2.91 14.40 4.05
C GLN A 11 3.78 13.38 3.28
N PHE A 12 3.82 12.14 3.74
CA PHE A 12 4.55 11.05 3.06
C PHE A 12 4.06 10.85 1.61
N ILE A 13 2.75 10.84 1.37
CA ILE A 13 2.16 10.69 0.04
C ILE A 13 2.50 11.87 -0.87
N SER A 14 2.61 13.09 -0.34
CA SER A 14 2.96 14.27 -1.13
C SER A 14 4.36 14.16 -1.77
N ASP A 15 5.26 13.40 -1.15
CA ASP A 15 6.61 13.11 -1.68
C ASP A 15 6.60 11.97 -2.72
N HIS A 16 5.47 11.27 -2.90
CA HIS A 16 5.31 10.11 -3.78
C HIS A 16 4.27 10.38 -4.87
N SER A 17 4.65 11.18 -5.88
CA SER A 17 3.79 11.59 -7.00
C SER A 17 3.14 10.46 -7.80
N ASN A 18 3.70 9.24 -7.73
CA ASN A 18 3.17 8.03 -8.39
C ASN A 18 2.31 7.15 -7.46
N ALA A 19 1.99 7.61 -6.25
CA ALA A 19 1.14 6.86 -5.34
C ALA A 19 -0.24 6.59 -5.95
N HIS A 20 -0.72 5.36 -5.78
CA HIS A 20 -2.01 4.96 -6.33
C HIS A 20 -3.15 5.64 -5.54
N LEU A 21 -4.27 5.97 -6.21
CA LEU A 21 -5.45 6.59 -5.57
C LEU A 21 -5.91 5.87 -4.29
N LEU A 22 -5.81 4.53 -4.27
CA LEU A 22 -6.21 3.69 -3.13
C LEU A 22 -5.32 3.86 -1.89
N GLN A 23 -4.14 4.48 -2.05
CA GLN A 23 -3.21 4.82 -0.99
C GLN A 23 -3.38 6.27 -0.51
N MET A 24 -4.25 7.08 -1.13
CA MET A 24 -4.52 8.44 -0.66
C MET A 24 -5.20 8.43 0.71
N GLY A 25 -4.89 9.41 1.55
CA GLY A 25 -5.48 9.52 2.89
C GLY A 25 -6.99 9.68 2.83
N GLU A 26 -7.48 10.47 1.88
CA GLU A 26 -8.89 10.74 1.60
C GLU A 26 -9.66 9.47 1.24
N TRP A 27 -9.02 8.53 0.54
CA TRP A 27 -9.62 7.22 0.26
C TRP A 27 -9.81 6.42 1.54
N GLY A 28 -8.83 6.46 2.44
CA GLY A 28 -8.91 5.85 3.76
C GLY A 28 -10.06 6.42 4.59
N GLU A 29 -10.18 7.75 4.62
CA GLU A 29 -11.28 8.44 5.34
C GLU A 29 -12.65 8.17 4.71
N LEU A 30 -12.73 8.14 3.37
CA LEU A 30 -13.94 7.71 2.69
C LEU A 30 -14.33 6.31 3.15
N LYS A 31 -13.41 5.35 3.13
CA LYS A 31 -13.71 3.96 3.52
C LYS A 31 -13.98 3.81 5.01
N ASN A 32 -13.41 4.66 5.85
CA ASN A 32 -13.71 4.71 7.27
C ASN A 32 -15.22 4.92 7.51
N ASN A 33 -15.84 5.82 6.76
CA ASN A 33 -17.28 6.07 6.80
C ASN A 33 -18.14 4.88 6.33
N PHE A 34 -17.55 3.87 5.68
CA PHE A 34 -18.20 2.63 5.25
C PHE A 34 -17.78 1.41 6.08
N GLY A 35 -17.37 1.63 7.34
CA GLY A 35 -17.09 0.56 8.30
C GLY A 35 -15.75 -0.14 8.10
N TRP A 36 -14.84 0.46 7.34
CA TRP A 36 -13.44 0.06 7.33
C TRP A 36 -12.66 0.83 8.41
N LYS A 37 -11.52 0.32 8.85
CA LYS A 37 -10.56 1.02 9.69
C LYS A 37 -9.26 1.19 8.91
N PRO A 38 -8.90 2.40 8.47
CA PRO A 38 -7.60 2.64 7.87
C PRO A 38 -6.51 2.57 8.94
N VAL A 39 -5.42 1.87 8.62
CA VAL A 39 -4.15 1.87 9.37
C VAL A 39 -3.06 2.22 8.37
N ARG A 40 -2.21 3.18 8.73
CA ARG A 40 -1.21 3.76 7.82
C ARG A 40 0.16 3.51 8.40
N LEU A 41 1.04 2.90 7.62
CA LEU A 41 2.39 2.55 8.04
C LEU A 41 3.39 3.27 7.14
N VAL A 42 4.43 3.84 7.74
CA VAL A 42 5.59 4.40 7.02
C VAL A 42 6.86 3.84 7.62
N LEU A 43 7.77 3.40 6.76
CA LEU A 43 9.09 2.89 7.10
C LEU A 43 10.16 3.74 6.41
N ASN A 44 11.04 4.35 7.21
CA ASN A 44 12.18 5.16 6.77
C ASN A 44 11.83 6.28 5.76
N ASN A 45 10.57 6.73 5.72
CA ASN A 45 10.04 7.68 4.74
C ASN A 45 10.20 7.26 3.25
N GLU A 46 10.53 5.99 2.98
CA GLU A 46 10.73 5.48 1.61
C GLU A 46 9.64 4.49 1.17
N VAL A 47 9.03 3.81 2.15
CA VAL A 47 8.02 2.78 1.89
C VAL A 47 6.86 2.98 2.85
N GLY A 48 5.65 2.85 2.34
CA GLY A 48 4.45 3.00 3.14
C GLY A 48 3.25 2.24 2.58
N ALA A 49 2.30 1.96 3.46
CA ALA A 49 1.04 1.34 3.07
C ALA A 49 -0.13 1.81 3.95
N GLN A 50 -1.23 2.13 3.30
CA GLN A 50 -2.56 2.23 3.88
C GLN A 50 -3.26 0.87 3.75
N ILE A 51 -3.53 0.26 4.90
CA ILE A 51 -4.25 -1.01 5.05
C ILE A 51 -5.67 -0.70 5.54
N LEU A 52 -6.66 -1.25 4.85
CA LEU A 52 -8.07 -1.13 5.25
C LEU A 52 -8.50 -2.41 5.95
N PHE A 53 -8.82 -2.30 7.24
CA PHE A 53 -9.35 -3.42 8.02
C PHE A 53 -10.87 -3.38 8.09
N ARG A 54 -11.54 -4.52 7.98
CA ARG A 54 -12.99 -4.62 8.20
C ARG A 54 -13.31 -5.86 9.02
N ARG A 55 -14.12 -5.68 10.06
CA ARG A 55 -14.67 -6.80 10.83
C ARG A 55 -15.76 -7.50 10.02
N LEU A 56 -15.70 -8.82 10.02
CA LEU A 56 -16.66 -9.71 9.38
C LEU A 56 -17.47 -10.45 10.45
N PRO A 57 -18.62 -11.05 10.10
CA PRO A 57 -19.32 -11.97 10.99
C PRO A 57 -18.41 -13.09 11.50
N LEU A 58 -18.79 -13.71 12.62
CA LEU A 58 -18.05 -14.81 13.27
C LEU A 58 -16.68 -14.39 13.85
N GLY A 59 -16.48 -13.11 14.13
CA GLY A 59 -15.26 -12.61 14.79
C GLY A 59 -14.04 -12.50 13.88
N LEU A 60 -14.21 -12.69 12.56
CA LEU A 60 -13.13 -12.57 11.59
C LEU A 60 -12.81 -11.10 11.26
N THR A 61 -11.58 -10.84 10.79
CA THR A 61 -11.16 -9.51 10.32
C THR A 61 -10.43 -9.64 8.99
N LEU A 62 -10.89 -8.89 7.99
CA LEU A 62 -10.24 -8.77 6.68
C LEU A 62 -9.29 -7.57 6.68
N GLY A 63 -8.05 -7.77 6.27
CA GLY A 63 -7.11 -6.69 5.95
C GLY A 63 -6.90 -6.60 4.44
N TYR A 64 -7.07 -5.41 3.88
CA TYR A 64 -6.90 -5.14 2.45
C TYR A 64 -5.82 -4.08 2.23
N MET A 65 -4.74 -4.44 1.53
CA MET A 65 -3.58 -3.57 1.28
C MET A 65 -3.28 -3.48 -0.23
N PRO A 66 -3.99 -2.62 -0.98
CA PRO A 66 -3.80 -2.51 -2.42
C PRO A 66 -2.63 -1.58 -2.77
N LYS A 67 -1.71 -2.04 -3.62
CA LYS A 67 -0.71 -1.18 -4.29
C LYS A 67 0.12 -0.34 -3.28
N PRO A 68 0.93 -0.98 -2.41
CA PRO A 68 1.74 -0.26 -1.44
C PRO A 68 2.65 0.78 -2.14
N VAL A 69 2.95 1.85 -1.42
CA VAL A 69 3.81 2.94 -1.89
C VAL A 69 5.25 2.57 -1.56
N GLY A 70 6.14 2.63 -2.55
CA GLY A 70 7.56 2.41 -2.32
C GLY A 70 8.38 3.04 -3.44
N SER A 71 9.65 3.27 -3.15
CA SER A 71 10.64 3.60 -4.17
C SER A 71 10.67 2.52 -5.27
N LYS A 72 10.93 2.92 -6.51
CA LYS A 72 10.90 2.09 -7.75
C LYS A 72 11.63 0.75 -7.67
N GLN A 73 12.48 0.55 -6.67
CA GLN A 73 13.32 -0.63 -6.48
C GLN A 73 12.53 -1.94 -6.32
N TRP A 74 11.27 -1.89 -5.87
CA TRP A 74 10.41 -3.09 -5.81
C TRP A 74 9.89 -3.56 -7.18
N ALA A 75 9.70 -2.66 -8.15
CA ALA A 75 9.29 -3.03 -9.50
C ALA A 75 10.45 -3.72 -10.24
N GLU A 76 11.66 -3.15 -10.12
CA GLU A 76 12.87 -3.69 -10.75
C GLU A 76 13.26 -5.07 -10.19
N GLY A 77 13.04 -5.31 -8.90
CA GLY A 77 13.28 -6.62 -8.28
C GLY A 77 12.37 -7.73 -8.80
N SER A 78 11.12 -7.41 -9.15
CA SER A 78 10.18 -8.40 -9.70
C SER A 78 10.54 -8.80 -11.14
N ASP A 79 10.91 -7.84 -11.99
CA ASP A 79 11.36 -8.11 -13.35
C ASP A 79 12.69 -8.89 -13.36
N GLN A 80 13.64 -8.52 -12.49
CA GLN A 80 14.89 -9.27 -12.35
C GLN A 80 14.68 -10.68 -11.77
N PHE A 81 13.77 -10.84 -10.81
CA PHE A 81 13.43 -12.15 -10.26
C PHE A 81 12.77 -13.05 -11.32
N LEU A 82 11.85 -12.51 -12.12
CA LEU A 82 11.20 -13.23 -13.22
C LEU A 82 12.20 -13.57 -14.35
N ALA A 83 13.10 -12.64 -14.67
CA ALA A 83 14.17 -12.87 -15.64
C ALA A 83 15.16 -13.95 -15.17
N ARG A 84 15.45 -14.02 -13.86
CA ARG A 84 16.37 -15.01 -13.26
C ARG A 84 15.72 -16.37 -12.98
N SER A 85 14.39 -16.44 -12.85
CA SER A 85 13.65 -17.67 -12.54
C SER A 85 13.29 -18.51 -13.77
N GLY A 86 13.68 -18.08 -14.98
CA GLY A 86 13.49 -18.86 -16.20
C GLY A 86 12.04 -18.93 -16.71
N PHE A 87 11.13 -18.14 -16.12
CA PHE A 87 9.71 -18.07 -16.50
C PHE A 87 9.41 -16.95 -17.54
N GLY A 88 10.44 -16.34 -18.11
CA GLY A 88 10.27 -15.30 -19.14
C GLY A 88 9.75 -15.88 -20.44
N LEU A 89 8.48 -15.59 -20.78
CA LEU A 89 7.93 -15.78 -22.12
C LEU A 89 8.80 -15.03 -23.14
N GLN A 90 9.47 -15.77 -24.02
CA GLN A 90 9.96 -15.23 -25.30
C GLN A 90 8.74 -14.73 -26.08
N LYS A 91 8.58 -13.41 -26.15
CA LYS A 91 7.80 -12.79 -27.23
C LYS A 91 8.74 -12.66 -28.42
N GLU A 92 8.40 -13.36 -29.49
CA GLU A 92 8.98 -13.21 -30.83
C GLU A 92 8.88 -11.76 -31.35
#